data_AF-A0A2N8ELX9-F1
#
_entry.id   AF-A0A2N8ELX9-F1
#
_cell.length_a   1.000
_cell.length_b   1.000
_cell.length_c   1.000
_cell.angle_alpha   90.00
_cell.angle_beta   90.00
_cell.angle_gamma   90.00
#
_symmetry.space_group_name_H-M   'P 1'
#
loop_
_entity.id
_entity.type
_entity.pdbx_description
1 polymer ?
#
loop_
_entity_poly.entity_id
_entity_poly.type
_entity_poly.pdbx_seq_one_letter_code
_entity_poly.pdbx_strand_id
1 'polypeptide(L)'
;MFPSLYISHGSPMLALEPGASGPALARLAAEIPKPKAIVIVSAHWESNELLVSGNPQPETWHDFGGFPKALFEVQYPAPGDPRLAAEVAELLKTAGFAARIDSNRPFDHGVWVPLSLMYPLADIPIVQVSLPTRGG
;
A
#
# COMPACT_ATOMS: atom_id res chain seq x y z
N MET A 1 1.19 -17.46 11.70
CA MET A 1 0.20 -16.55 11.08
C MET A 1 0.84 -15.18 10.99
N PHE A 2 0.72 -14.46 9.87
CA PHE A 2 1.19 -13.07 9.77
C PHE A 2 0.19 -12.14 10.50
N PRO A 3 0.65 -11.04 11.11
CA PRO A 3 -0.25 -10.09 11.77
C PRO A 3 -0.98 -9.21 10.74
N SER A 4 -2.16 -8.74 11.10
CA SER A 4 -2.80 -7.58 10.46
C SER A 4 -2.37 -6.33 11.20
N LEU A 5 -1.97 -5.28 10.46
CA LEU A 5 -1.48 -4.03 11.02
C LEU A 5 -2.40 -2.87 10.64
N TYR A 6 -2.58 -1.94 11.56
CA TYR A 6 -3.18 -0.63 11.30
C TYR A 6 -2.10 0.44 11.51
N ILE A 7 -1.70 1.10 10.43
CA ILE A 7 -0.59 2.07 10.43
C ILE A 7 -1.12 3.42 9.96
N SER A 8 -0.89 4.46 10.76
CA SER A 8 -1.08 5.83 10.28
C SER A 8 -0.01 6.15 9.25
N HIS A 9 -0.41 6.52 8.03
CA HIS A 9 0.53 6.94 6.99
C HIS A 9 1.13 8.33 7.25
N GLY A 10 0.47 9.15 8.07
CA GLY A 10 0.96 10.45 8.51
C GLY A 10 1.17 11.46 7.37
N SER A 11 2.03 12.44 7.61
CA SER A 11 2.44 13.39 6.57
C SER A 11 3.36 12.70 5.57
N PRO A 12 3.27 12.99 4.26
CA PRO A 12 4.25 12.58 3.26
C PRO A 12 5.71 12.85 3.65
N MET A 13 5.96 13.91 4.44
CA MET A 13 7.29 14.25 4.93
C MET A 13 7.95 13.15 5.76
N LEU A 14 7.20 12.19 6.32
CA LEU A 14 7.78 11.07 7.06
C LEU A 14 8.76 10.24 6.22
N ALA A 15 8.67 10.29 4.89
CA ALA A 15 9.64 9.64 4.00
C ALA A 15 11.04 10.28 4.07
N LEU A 16 11.14 11.58 4.38
CA LEU A 16 12.40 12.31 4.50
C LEU A 16 12.77 12.58 5.96
N GLU A 17 11.76 12.84 6.79
CA GLU A 17 11.87 13.25 8.19
C GLU A 17 11.04 12.28 9.05
N PRO A 18 11.49 11.03 9.23
CA PRO A 18 10.66 9.97 9.81
C PRO A 18 10.40 10.12 11.31
N GLY A 19 11.11 11.03 12.00
CA GLY A 19 10.96 11.27 13.43
C GLY A 19 10.98 9.99 14.26
N ALA A 20 10.04 9.88 15.20
CA ALA A 20 9.87 8.67 16.02
C ALA A 20 9.21 7.50 15.26
N SER A 21 8.46 7.78 14.18
CA SER A 21 7.77 6.75 13.39
C SER A 21 8.74 5.83 12.66
N GLY A 22 9.87 6.36 12.16
CA GLY A 22 10.89 5.58 11.44
C GLY A 22 11.43 4.41 12.26
N PRO A 23 12.07 4.65 13.41
CA PRO A 23 12.59 3.58 14.25
C PRO A 23 11.51 2.62 14.74
N ALA A 24 10.30 3.11 15.02
CA ALA A 24 9.18 2.27 15.47
C ALA A 24 8.72 1.30 14.37
N LEU A 25 8.53 1.78 13.13
CA LEU A 25 8.12 0.95 11.99
C LEU A 25 9.23 -0.01 11.54
N ALA A 26 10.48 0.44 11.54
CA ALA A 26 11.62 -0.42 11.24
C ALA A 26 11.76 -1.56 12.26
N ARG A 27 11.57 -1.27 13.56
CA ARG A 27 11.58 -2.29 14.61
C ARG A 27 10.42 -3.28 14.44
N LEU A 28 9.21 -2.78 14.19
CA LEU A 28 8.05 -3.63 13.95
C LEU A 28 8.29 -4.58 12.75
N ALA A 29 8.86 -4.07 11.66
CA ALA A 29 9.20 -4.87 10.50
C ALA A 29 10.26 -5.94 10.81
N ALA A 30 11.24 -5.64 11.68
CA ALA A 30 12.27 -6.60 12.10
C ALA A 30 11.74 -7.71 13.03
N GLU A 31 10.64 -7.47 13.75
CA GLU A 31 9.99 -8.45 14.63
C GLU A 31 9.06 -9.42 13.88
N ILE A 32 8.74 -9.12 12.60
CA ILE A 32 7.87 -9.94 11.74
C ILE A 32 8.74 -10.64 10.69
N PRO A 33 8.57 -11.95 10.42
CA PRO A 33 9.23 -12.59 9.29
C PRO A 33 8.94 -11.84 8.00
N LYS A 34 9.90 -11.71 7.08
CA LYS A 34 9.66 -11.01 5.81
C LYS A 34 8.47 -11.63 5.05
N PRO A 35 7.40 -10.87 4.76
CA PRO A 35 6.25 -11.41 4.03
C PRO A 35 6.60 -11.68 2.57
N LYS A 36 5.90 -12.65 1.97
CA LYS A 36 6.01 -12.94 0.54
C LYS A 36 5.25 -11.95 -0.33
N ALA A 37 4.25 -11.29 0.23
CA ALA A 37 3.46 -10.22 -0.37
C ALA A 37 2.69 -9.49 0.74
N ILE A 38 2.25 -8.26 0.47
CA ILE A 38 1.44 -7.45 1.37
C ILE A 38 0.11 -7.13 0.67
N VAL A 39 -1.01 -7.43 1.34
CA VAL A 39 -2.32 -6.90 0.96
C VAL A 39 -2.57 -5.66 1.81
N ILE A 40 -2.79 -4.51 1.19
CA ILE A 40 -2.93 -3.22 1.88
C ILE A 40 -4.22 -2.50 1.50
N VAL A 41 -4.83 -1.83 2.46
CA VAL A 41 -5.96 -0.93 2.23
C VAL A 41 -5.47 0.49 2.49
N SER A 42 -5.53 1.37 1.48
CA SER A 42 -5.13 2.77 1.62
C SER A 42 -6.33 3.69 1.84
N ALA A 43 -6.19 4.64 2.77
CA ALA A 43 -7.14 5.72 2.98
C ALA A 43 -7.29 6.64 1.74
N HIS A 44 -6.29 6.66 0.85
CA HIS A 44 -6.29 7.49 -0.37
C HIS A 44 -6.87 6.76 -1.59
N TRP A 45 -7.40 5.56 -1.40
CA TRP A 45 -8.06 4.82 -2.48
C TRP A 45 -9.49 4.47 -2.13
N GLU A 46 -10.37 5.42 -2.37
CA GLU A 46 -11.80 5.28 -2.20
C GLU A 46 -12.49 4.94 -3.53
N SER A 47 -13.51 4.07 -3.49
CA SER A 47 -14.32 3.73 -4.66
C SER A 47 -15.74 3.29 -4.30
N ASN A 48 -16.66 3.35 -5.27
CA ASN A 48 -18.06 2.93 -5.06
C ASN A 48 -18.24 1.39 -5.02
N GLU A 49 -17.31 0.66 -5.64
CA GLU A 49 -17.23 -0.81 -5.66
C GLU A 49 -15.87 -1.22 -5.09
N LEU A 50 -15.69 -2.45 -4.59
CA LEU A 50 -14.36 -2.90 -4.19
C LEU A 50 -13.46 -3.11 -5.41
N LEU A 51 -12.30 -2.48 -5.40
CA LEU A 51 -11.26 -2.62 -6.41
C LEU A 51 -10.03 -3.27 -5.78
N VAL A 52 -9.37 -4.13 -6.55
CA VAL A 52 -8.12 -4.79 -6.18
C VAL A 52 -7.06 -4.41 -7.21
N SER A 53 -5.90 -3.91 -6.80
CA SER A 53 -4.87 -3.50 -7.77
C SER A 53 -4.21 -4.71 -8.42
N GLY A 54 -4.27 -4.80 -9.75
CA GLY A 54 -3.63 -5.84 -10.55
C GLY A 54 -2.46 -5.34 -11.40
N ASN A 55 -2.00 -4.12 -11.20
CA ASN A 55 -0.85 -3.56 -11.93
C ASN A 55 0.44 -4.30 -11.50
N PRO A 56 1.19 -4.98 -12.42
CA PRO A 56 2.42 -5.70 -12.07
C PRO A 56 3.59 -4.78 -11.71
N GLN A 57 3.60 -3.53 -12.19
CA GLN A 57 4.65 -2.54 -11.93
C GLN A 57 4.00 -1.17 -11.63
N PRO A 58 3.41 -0.99 -10.44
CA PRO A 58 2.79 0.27 -10.06
C PRO A 58 3.83 1.39 -9.94
N GLU A 59 3.52 2.55 -10.51
CA GLU A 59 4.32 3.75 -10.33
C GLU A 59 4.17 4.27 -8.88
N THR A 60 5.19 4.96 -8.39
CA THR A 60 5.06 5.77 -7.16
C THR A 60 4.31 7.05 -7.50
N TRP A 61 3.12 7.21 -6.93
CA TRP A 61 2.30 8.39 -7.09
C TRP A 61 2.45 9.33 -5.90
N HIS A 62 2.88 10.56 -6.18
CA HIS A 62 2.85 11.67 -5.23
C HIS A 62 1.51 12.37 -5.31
N ASP A 63 0.51 11.82 -4.62
CA ASP A 63 -0.89 12.28 -4.55
C ASP A 63 -1.07 13.53 -3.65
N PHE A 64 -0.02 14.29 -3.42
CA PHE A 64 0.04 15.45 -2.53
C PHE A 64 0.69 16.66 -3.21
N GLY A 65 0.50 17.85 -2.63
CA GLY A 65 1.05 19.11 -3.13
C GLY A 65 1.58 20.01 -2.00
N GLY A 66 2.41 21.00 -2.35
CA GLY A 66 2.94 21.98 -1.39
C GLY A 66 4.17 21.55 -0.60
N PHE A 67 4.82 20.45 -0.98
CA PHE A 67 6.00 19.89 -0.31
C PHE A 67 7.32 20.19 -1.05
N PRO A 68 8.48 20.00 -0.39
CA PRO A 68 9.79 20.20 -1.02
C PRO A 68 10.03 19.28 -2.21
N LYS A 69 10.81 19.75 -3.20
CA LYS A 69 11.17 18.99 -4.41
C LYS A 69 11.76 17.60 -4.11
N ALA A 70 12.61 17.51 -3.08
CA ALA A 70 13.24 16.25 -2.68
C ALA A 70 12.21 15.14 -2.39
N LEU A 71 11.01 15.49 -1.93
CA LEU A 71 9.97 14.51 -1.65
C LEU A 71 9.37 13.93 -2.93
N PHE A 72 9.21 14.74 -3.98
CA PHE A 72 8.75 14.30 -5.30
C PHE A 72 9.81 13.47 -6.06
N GLU A 73 11.07 13.48 -5.60
CA GLU A 73 12.14 12.65 -6.14
C GLU A 73 12.17 11.25 -5.50
N VAL A 74 11.46 11.03 -4.39
CA VAL A 74 11.36 9.73 -3.72
C VAL A 74 10.58 8.75 -4.59
N GLN A 75 11.13 7.55 -4.77
CA GLN A 75 10.51 6.44 -5.49
C GLN A 75 10.48 5.20 -4.59
N TYR A 76 9.40 4.43 -4.69
CA TYR A 76 9.22 3.16 -4.00
C TYR A 76 8.69 2.10 -5.00
N PRO A 77 9.58 1.54 -5.85
CA PRO A 77 9.20 0.73 -7.00
C PRO A 77 8.91 -0.73 -6.61
N ALA A 78 8.06 -0.94 -5.61
CA ALA A 78 7.64 -2.28 -5.22
C ALA A 78 6.84 -2.94 -6.36
N PRO A 79 7.03 -4.25 -6.62
CA PRO A 79 6.24 -4.91 -7.64
C PRO A 79 4.79 -5.08 -7.19
N GLY A 80 3.87 -5.17 -8.15
CA GLY A 80 2.56 -5.75 -7.89
C GLY A 80 2.57 -7.28 -8.03
N ASP A 81 1.48 -7.94 -7.65
CA ASP A 81 1.28 -9.37 -7.89
C ASP A 81 -0.10 -9.62 -8.51
N PRO A 82 -0.21 -9.66 -9.86
CA PRO A 82 -1.49 -9.87 -10.54
C PRO A 82 -2.15 -11.21 -10.21
N ARG A 83 -1.37 -12.25 -9.87
CA ARG A 83 -1.90 -13.56 -9.50
C ARG A 83 -2.54 -13.49 -8.12
N LEU A 84 -1.87 -12.86 -7.16
CA LEU A 84 -2.44 -12.60 -5.84
C LEU A 84 -3.64 -11.65 -5.92
N ALA A 85 -3.62 -10.64 -6.79
CA ALA A 85 -4.75 -9.76 -7.01
C ALA A 85 -6.00 -10.52 -7.48
N ALA A 86 -5.84 -11.50 -8.39
CA ALA A 86 -6.92 -12.38 -8.79
C ALA A 86 -7.43 -13.25 -7.62
N GLU A 87 -6.52 -13.81 -6.82
CA GLU A 87 -6.88 -14.61 -5.64
C GLU A 87 -7.67 -13.78 -4.60
N VAL A 88 -7.22 -12.56 -4.31
CA VAL A 88 -7.92 -11.62 -3.42
C VAL A 88 -9.31 -11.26 -3.95
N ALA A 89 -9.43 -10.96 -5.24
CA ALA A 89 -10.72 -10.65 -5.85
C ALA A 89 -11.71 -11.83 -5.77
N GLU A 90 -11.24 -13.07 -5.98
CA GLU A 90 -12.08 -14.26 -5.85
C GLU A 90 -12.48 -14.55 -4.39
N LEU A 91 -11.59 -14.30 -3.42
CA LEU A 91 -11.92 -14.42 -2.00
C LEU A 91 -12.99 -13.41 -1.58
N LEU A 92 -12.90 -12.16 -2.05
CA LEU A 92 -13.91 -11.13 -1.80
C LEU A 92 -15.27 -11.53 -2.41
N LYS A 93 -15.29 -12.02 -3.64
CA LYS A 93 -16.51 -12.53 -4.30
C LYS A 93 -17.14 -13.70 -3.55
N THR A 94 -16.32 -14.65 -3.11
CA THR A 94 -16.77 -15.80 -2.31
C THR A 94 -17.38 -15.36 -0.98
N ALA A 95 -16.86 -14.27 -0.39
CA ALA A 95 -17.41 -13.65 0.80
C ALA A 95 -18.66 -12.77 0.55
N GLY A 96 -19.17 -12.71 -0.69
CA GLY A 96 -20.37 -11.97 -1.06
C GLY A 96 -20.13 -10.51 -1.45
N PHE A 97 -18.88 -10.07 -1.58
CA PHE A 97 -18.53 -8.72 -2.03
C PHE A 97 -18.24 -8.69 -3.52
N ALA A 98 -18.92 -7.82 -4.27
CA ALA A 98 -18.56 -7.56 -5.66
C ALA A 98 -17.19 -6.87 -5.69
N ALA A 99 -16.20 -7.52 -6.32
CA ALA A 99 -14.84 -7.00 -6.46
C ALA A 99 -14.35 -7.07 -7.91
N ARG A 100 -13.63 -6.04 -8.35
CA ARG A 100 -13.01 -5.96 -9.68
C ARG A 100 -11.52 -5.66 -9.59
N ILE A 101 -10.77 -6.03 -10.62
CA ILE A 101 -9.35 -5.73 -10.71
C ILE A 101 -9.15 -4.41 -11.46
N ASP A 102 -8.34 -3.51 -10.88
CA ASP A 102 -7.80 -2.33 -11.56
C ASP A 102 -6.33 -2.58 -11.93
N SER A 103 -6.07 -2.76 -13.23
CA SER A 103 -4.73 -3.07 -13.74
C SER A 103 -3.80 -1.88 -13.84
N ASN A 104 -4.23 -0.66 -13.47
CA ASN A 104 -3.44 0.56 -13.64
C ASN A 104 -3.16 1.31 -12.33
N ARG A 105 -3.76 0.92 -11.20
CA ARG A 105 -3.62 1.62 -9.91
C ARG A 105 -2.14 1.81 -9.50
N PRO A 106 -1.64 3.05 -9.36
CA PRO A 106 -0.31 3.33 -8.79
C PRO A 106 -0.34 3.25 -7.24
N PHE A 107 0.82 3.39 -6.60
CA PHE A 107 0.90 3.52 -5.14
C PHE A 107 0.82 4.98 -4.71
N ASP A 108 -0.24 5.34 -3.98
CA ASP A 108 -0.33 6.63 -3.27
C ASP A 108 0.58 6.66 -2.04
N HIS A 109 0.77 7.84 -1.45
CA HIS A 109 1.65 7.99 -0.29
C HIS A 109 1.18 7.25 0.96
N GLY A 110 -0.12 6.97 1.07
CA GLY A 110 -0.67 6.12 2.12
C GLY A 110 -0.10 4.71 2.09
N VAL A 111 0.28 4.23 0.92
CA VAL A 111 0.94 2.94 0.72
C VAL A 111 2.45 3.06 0.85
N TRP A 112 3.08 3.91 0.04
CA TRP A 112 4.53 3.84 -0.11
C TRP A 112 5.32 4.46 1.05
N VAL A 113 4.79 5.49 1.74
CA VAL A 113 5.50 6.13 2.86
C VAL A 113 5.75 5.15 4.01
N PRO A 114 4.73 4.52 4.63
CA PRO A 114 4.98 3.58 5.74
C PRO A 114 5.79 2.37 5.29
N LEU A 115 5.55 1.86 4.08
CA LEU A 115 6.29 0.71 3.57
C LEU A 115 7.76 1.04 3.27
N SER A 116 8.09 2.26 2.87
CA SER A 116 9.49 2.70 2.70
C SER A 116 10.28 2.67 4.01
N LEU A 117 9.61 2.89 5.15
CA LEU A 117 10.21 2.84 6.49
C LEU A 117 10.33 1.41 7.02
N MET A 118 9.39 0.53 6.65
CA MET A 118 9.39 -0.88 7.07
C MET A 118 10.28 -1.75 6.20
N TYR A 119 10.24 -1.56 4.87
CA TYR A 119 10.85 -2.42 3.86
C TYR A 119 11.53 -1.56 2.78
N PRO A 120 12.63 -0.86 3.10
CA PRO A 120 13.25 0.14 2.23
C PRO A 120 13.76 -0.41 0.88
N LEU A 121 13.94 -1.73 0.75
CA LEU A 121 14.38 -2.36 -0.50
C LEU A 121 13.28 -2.46 -1.56
N ALA A 122 12.01 -2.19 -1.21
CA ALA A 122 10.88 -2.27 -2.13
C ALA A 122 10.80 -3.60 -2.91
N ASP A 123 11.16 -4.72 -2.29
CA ASP A 123 11.29 -6.02 -2.94
C ASP A 123 10.18 -7.01 -2.54
N ILE A 124 9.14 -6.51 -1.87
CA ILE A 124 7.96 -7.27 -1.46
C ILE A 124 6.77 -6.85 -2.35
N PRO A 125 6.12 -7.80 -3.05
CA PRO A 125 4.94 -7.49 -3.84
C PRO A 125 3.79 -6.91 -3.01
N ILE A 126 3.09 -5.91 -3.57
CA ILE A 126 1.96 -5.24 -2.92
C ILE A 126 0.71 -5.39 -3.78
N VAL A 127 -0.40 -5.76 -3.14
CA VAL A 127 -1.75 -5.71 -3.71
C VAL A 127 -2.58 -4.78 -2.85
N GLN A 128 -3.09 -3.71 -3.44
CA GLN A 128 -4.01 -2.79 -2.80
C GLN A 128 -5.44 -3.31 -2.90
N VAL A 129 -6.27 -3.02 -1.90
CA VAL A 129 -7.73 -3.12 -1.95
C VAL A 129 -8.29 -1.74 -1.59
N SER A 130 -9.24 -1.25 -2.38
CA SER A 130 -9.84 0.06 -2.15
C SER A 130 -10.81 0.06 -0.96
N LEU A 131 -11.06 1.24 -0.41
CA LEU A 131 -12.09 1.49 0.58
C LEU A 131 -13.43 1.78 -0.11
N PRO A 132 -14.51 1.06 0.23
CA PRO A 132 -15.84 1.37 -0.28
C PRO A 132 -16.37 2.65 0.36
N THR A 133 -16.78 3.63 -0.45
CA THR A 133 -17.37 4.91 0.02
C THR A 133 -18.85 4.78 0.40
N ARG A 134 -19.47 3.65 0.03
CA ARG A 134 -20.87 3.32 0.32
C ARG A 134 -20.95 1.86 0.74
N GLY A 135 -21.38 1.58 1.97
CA GLY A 135 -21.48 0.20 2.50
C GLY A 135 -21.22 0.03 3.99
N GLY A 136 -21.32 1.11 4.79
CA GLY A 136 -21.34 1.04 6.25
C GLY A 136 -22.75 0.86 6.80
#